data_AF-A0A4Q5WYP0-F1
#
_entry.id   AF-A0A4Q5WYP0-F1
#
_cell.length_a   1.000
_cell.length_b   1.000
_cell.length_c   1.000
_cell.angle_alpha   90.00
_cell.angle_beta   90.00
_cell.angle_gamma   90.00
#
_symmetry.space_group_name_H-M   'P 1'
#
loop_
_entity.id
_entity.type
_entity.pdbx_description
1 polymer ?
#
loop_
_entity_poly.entity_id
_entity_poly.type
_entity_poly.pdbx_seq_one_letter_code
_entity_poly.pdbx_strand_id
1 'polypeptide(L)'
;MDNAMEMEERLWAHIDGEGSAAERGAIDRLLAEDRAWRDRYAELLELNRMLQAETELESPSLRFTRNVMEEIARQQIAPATRNYINKRVIWGIGGLFGLLLLGFLIYAVGSINWSAPAAPGTSIGESLAKADYSRVWSNDWVNLVLMGNVLLGLLLFERFLARKNRERLERLS
;
A
#
# COMPACT_ATOMS: atom_id res chain seq x y z
N MET A 1 -49.95 7.69 -7.74
CA MET A 1 -49.10 8.44 -8.71
C MET A 1 -47.63 8.04 -8.58
N ASP A 2 -47.21 7.52 -7.42
CA ASP A 2 -45.82 7.09 -7.14
C ASP A 2 -45.31 5.93 -8.01
N ASN A 3 -46.18 4.97 -8.35
CA ASN A 3 -45.78 3.74 -9.09
C ASN A 3 -45.30 4.00 -10.54
N ALA A 4 -45.76 5.09 -11.17
CA ALA A 4 -45.36 5.44 -12.53
C ALA A 4 -43.97 6.10 -12.57
N MET A 5 -43.67 6.93 -11.57
CA MET A 5 -42.35 7.52 -11.38
C MET A 5 -41.29 6.45 -11.07
N GLU A 6 -41.63 5.49 -10.19
CA GLU A 6 -40.73 4.38 -9.86
C GLU A 6 -40.45 3.48 -11.08
N MET A 7 -41.45 3.27 -11.95
CA MET A 7 -41.27 2.56 -13.22
C MET A 7 -40.29 3.29 -14.14
N GLU A 8 -40.44 4.61 -14.28
CA GLU A 8 -39.59 5.45 -15.13
C GLU A 8 -38.14 5.49 -14.62
N GLU A 9 -37.93 5.67 -13.33
CA GLU A 9 -36.59 5.67 -12.70
C GLU A 9 -35.85 4.36 -12.96
N ARG A 10 -36.54 3.23 -12.81
CA ARG A 10 -35.97 1.90 -13.06
C ARG A 10 -35.64 1.67 -14.53
N LEU A 11 -36.46 2.19 -15.45
CA LEU A 11 -36.21 2.12 -16.88
C LEU A 11 -35.01 3.01 -17.28
N TRP A 12 -34.85 4.18 -16.68
CA TRP A 12 -33.68 5.05 -16.89
C TRP A 12 -32.39 4.38 -16.45
N ALA A 13 -32.35 3.84 -15.23
CA ALA A 13 -31.18 3.09 -14.73
C ALA A 13 -30.81 1.94 -15.68
N HIS A 14 -31.81 1.24 -16.23
CA HIS A 14 -31.59 0.18 -17.22
C HIS A 14 -31.03 0.70 -18.56
N ILE A 15 -31.51 1.84 -19.06
CA ILE A 15 -31.01 2.48 -20.31
C ILE A 15 -29.56 2.93 -20.16
N ASP A 16 -29.19 3.50 -19.01
CA ASP A 16 -27.82 3.97 -18.73
C ASP A 16 -26.86 2.82 -18.36
N GLY A 17 -27.37 1.59 -18.22
CA GLY A 17 -26.60 0.42 -17.82
C GLY A 17 -26.24 0.39 -16.34
N GLU A 18 -26.81 1.28 -15.54
CA GLU A 18 -26.69 1.31 -14.09
C GLU A 18 -27.54 0.20 -13.44
N GLY A 19 -27.04 -0.41 -12.37
CA GLY A 19 -27.72 -1.50 -11.67
C GLY A 19 -27.03 -2.87 -11.77
N SER A 20 -27.42 -3.77 -10.88
CA SER A 20 -26.86 -5.12 -10.79
C SER A 20 -27.32 -6.01 -11.96
N ALA A 21 -26.55 -7.07 -12.26
CA ALA A 21 -26.92 -8.03 -13.31
C ALA A 21 -28.29 -8.71 -13.05
N ALA A 22 -28.68 -8.85 -11.77
CA ALA A 22 -29.96 -9.41 -11.38
C ALA A 22 -31.14 -8.47 -11.63
N GLU A 23 -30.97 -7.17 -11.36
CA GLU A 23 -32.00 -6.14 -11.59
C GLU A 23 -32.27 -5.93 -13.08
N ARG A 24 -31.21 -5.93 -13.92
CA ARG A 24 -31.36 -5.85 -15.38
C ARG A 24 -32.18 -7.02 -15.94
N GLY A 25 -31.87 -8.24 -15.51
CA GLY A 25 -32.63 -9.43 -15.92
C GLY A 25 -34.08 -9.45 -15.42
N ALA A 26 -34.39 -8.77 -14.31
CA ALA A 26 -35.77 -8.63 -13.84
C ALA A 26 -36.56 -7.63 -14.70
N ILE A 27 -35.93 -6.51 -15.11
CA ILE A 27 -36.53 -5.52 -16.00
C ILE A 27 -36.73 -6.09 -17.41
N ASP A 28 -35.78 -6.89 -17.92
CA ASP A 28 -35.92 -7.56 -19.22
C ASP A 28 -37.15 -8.47 -19.29
N ARG A 29 -37.44 -9.18 -18.19
CA ARG A 29 -38.66 -10.00 -18.07
C ARG A 29 -39.91 -9.14 -18.05
N LEU A 30 -39.89 -8.03 -17.31
CA LEU A 30 -41.02 -7.08 -17.27
C LEU A 30 -41.29 -6.44 -18.63
N LEU A 31 -40.24 -6.13 -19.40
CA LEU A 31 -40.36 -5.67 -20.79
C LEU A 31 -40.94 -6.75 -21.72
N ALA A 32 -40.64 -8.03 -21.48
CA ALA A 32 -41.22 -9.13 -22.26
C ALA A 32 -42.71 -9.37 -21.93
N GLU A 33 -43.09 -9.28 -20.66
CA GLU A 33 -44.42 -9.66 -20.19
C GLU A 33 -45.43 -8.49 -20.19
N ASP A 34 -45.00 -7.27 -19.88
CA ASP A 34 -45.89 -6.12 -19.70
C ASP A 34 -45.82 -5.12 -20.85
N ARG A 35 -46.98 -4.78 -21.41
CA ARG A 35 -47.12 -3.81 -22.51
C ARG A 35 -46.87 -2.37 -22.05
N ALA A 36 -47.28 -2.00 -20.84
CA ALA A 36 -47.11 -0.64 -20.32
C ALA A 36 -45.62 -0.29 -20.14
N TRP A 37 -44.82 -1.27 -19.70
CA TRP A 37 -43.36 -1.12 -19.57
C TRP A 37 -42.68 -0.93 -20.93
N ARG A 38 -43.10 -1.68 -21.96
CA ARG A 38 -42.56 -1.53 -23.33
C ARG A 38 -42.86 -0.16 -23.93
N ASP A 39 -44.11 0.28 -23.80
CA ASP A 39 -44.54 1.54 -24.39
C ASP A 39 -43.78 2.72 -23.74
N ARG A 40 -43.59 2.69 -22.41
CA ARG A 40 -42.77 3.68 -21.70
C ARG A 40 -41.29 3.59 -22.03
N TYR A 41 -40.72 2.38 -22.13
CA TYR A 41 -39.33 2.20 -22.51
C TYR A 41 -39.04 2.75 -23.92
N ALA A 42 -39.95 2.54 -24.88
CA ALA A 42 -39.81 3.07 -26.23
C ALA A 42 -39.85 4.61 -26.27
N GLU A 43 -40.73 5.23 -25.47
CA GLU A 43 -40.82 6.69 -25.32
C GLU A 43 -39.53 7.28 -24.73
N LEU A 44 -39.00 6.68 -23.65
CA LEU A 44 -37.75 7.13 -23.03
C LEU A 44 -36.54 6.93 -23.95
N LEU A 45 -36.50 5.83 -24.71
CA LEU A 45 -35.43 5.56 -25.65
C LEU A 45 -35.44 6.57 -26.82
N GLU A 46 -36.62 6.95 -27.30
CA GLU A 46 -36.77 7.97 -28.33
C GLU A 46 -36.32 9.34 -27.83
N LEU A 47 -36.69 9.71 -26.59
CA LEU A 47 -36.21 10.94 -25.95
C LEU A 47 -34.69 10.93 -25.78
N ASN A 48 -34.10 9.82 -25.32
CA ASN A 48 -32.65 9.67 -25.22
C ASN A 48 -31.97 9.81 -26.60
N ARG A 49 -32.55 9.22 -27.65
CA ARG A 49 -32.04 9.37 -29.03
C ARG A 49 -32.13 10.81 -29.54
N MET A 50 -33.22 11.52 -29.26
CA MET A 50 -33.37 12.93 -29.62
C MET A 50 -32.32 13.78 -28.91
N LEU A 51 -32.10 13.56 -27.61
CA LEU A 51 -31.04 14.23 -26.86
C LEU A 51 -29.64 13.91 -27.42
N GLN A 52 -29.38 12.64 -27.75
CA GLN A 52 -28.11 12.21 -28.34
C GLN A 52 -27.88 12.81 -29.73
N ALA A 53 -28.94 12.92 -30.55
CA ALA A 53 -28.90 13.51 -31.87
C ALA A 53 -28.75 15.04 -31.83
N GLU A 54 -29.35 15.72 -30.85
CA GLU A 54 -29.12 17.15 -30.61
C GLU A 54 -27.74 17.43 -30.01
N THR A 55 -27.14 16.46 -29.29
CA THR A 55 -25.72 16.46 -28.96
C THR A 55 -24.85 15.95 -30.13
N GLU A 56 -25.10 16.45 -31.33
CA GLU A 56 -24.16 16.35 -32.44
C GLU A 56 -22.82 17.00 -32.03
N LEU A 57 -21.93 16.18 -31.48
CA LEU A 57 -20.47 16.17 -31.57
C LEU A 57 -19.82 17.48 -32.02
N GLU A 58 -19.97 18.57 -31.25
CA GLU A 58 -18.98 19.64 -31.32
C GLU A 58 -17.70 19.06 -30.71
N SER A 59 -16.83 18.52 -31.58
CA SER A 59 -15.56 17.93 -31.16
C SER A 59 -14.89 18.88 -30.18
N PRO A 60 -14.44 18.41 -29.01
CA PRO A 60 -13.84 19.28 -28.01
C PRO A 60 -12.77 20.13 -28.69
N SER A 61 -12.76 21.44 -28.40
CA SER A 61 -11.79 22.33 -29.03
C SER A 61 -10.37 21.74 -28.91
N LEU A 62 -9.56 21.88 -29.97
CA LEU A 62 -8.19 21.37 -29.96
C LEU A 62 -7.37 21.87 -28.75
N ARG A 63 -7.74 23.03 -28.18
CA ARG A 63 -7.17 23.56 -26.94
C ARG A 63 -7.66 22.83 -25.69
N PHE A 64 -8.93 22.45 -25.59
CA PHE A 64 -9.43 21.67 -24.47
C PHE A 64 -8.77 20.28 -24.42
N THR A 65 -8.73 19.56 -25.54
CA THR A 65 -8.04 18.26 -25.61
C THR A 65 -6.56 18.39 -25.28
N ARG A 66 -5.89 19.45 -25.75
CA ARG A 66 -4.51 19.74 -25.38
C ARG A 66 -4.36 20.01 -23.87
N ASN A 67 -5.20 20.87 -23.30
CA ASN A 67 -5.13 21.22 -21.89
C ASN A 67 -5.39 20.00 -21.00
N VAL A 68 -6.37 19.17 -21.36
CA VAL A 68 -6.71 17.94 -20.63
C VAL A 68 -5.58 16.91 -20.76
N MET A 69 -5.04 16.68 -21.96
CA MET A 69 -3.91 15.76 -22.14
C MET A 69 -2.64 16.26 -21.47
N GLU A 70 -2.40 17.57 -21.44
CA GLU A 70 -1.26 18.17 -20.74
C GLU A 70 -1.42 18.02 -19.22
N GLU A 71 -2.61 18.25 -18.67
CA GLU A 71 -2.90 18.06 -17.25
C GLU A 71 -2.84 16.58 -16.84
N ILE A 72 -3.39 15.69 -17.67
CA ILE A 72 -3.29 14.24 -17.49
C ILE A 72 -1.83 13.79 -17.57
N ALA A 73 -1.04 14.27 -18.54
CA ALA A 73 0.38 13.93 -18.66
C ALA A 73 1.19 14.43 -17.47
N ARG A 74 0.86 15.61 -16.93
CA ARG A 74 1.46 16.13 -15.67
C ARG A 74 1.16 15.22 -14.48
N GLN A 75 -0.03 14.62 -14.42
CA GLN A 75 -0.44 13.73 -13.33
C GLN A 75 -0.04 12.26 -13.55
N GLN A 76 0.09 11.79 -14.79
CA GLN A 76 0.34 10.39 -15.16
C GLN A 76 1.82 10.06 -15.43
N ILE A 77 2.71 11.06 -15.53
CA ILE A 77 4.16 10.86 -15.69
C ILE A 77 4.90 11.21 -14.39
N ALA A 78 4.44 10.62 -13.29
CA ALA A 78 5.33 10.33 -12.18
C ALA A 78 5.42 8.80 -12.10
N PRO A 79 6.52 8.13 -12.51
CA PRO A 79 6.76 6.75 -12.14
C PRO A 79 6.84 6.68 -10.60
N ALA A 80 5.70 6.48 -9.95
CA ALA A 80 5.47 6.78 -8.54
C ALA A 80 6.07 5.76 -7.56
N THR A 81 6.83 4.77 -8.02
CA THR A 81 7.25 3.65 -7.15
C THR A 81 8.74 3.43 -7.04
N ARG A 82 9.59 4.10 -7.84
CA ARG A 82 11.05 3.85 -7.78
C ARG A 82 11.79 4.60 -6.66
N ASN A 83 11.15 5.60 -6.05
CA ASN A 83 11.80 6.45 -5.04
C ASN A 83 11.40 6.16 -3.58
N TYR A 84 10.58 5.14 -3.32
CA TYR A 84 10.09 4.89 -1.96
C TYR A 84 11.17 4.36 -1.01
N ILE A 85 12.27 3.81 -1.53
CA ILE A 85 13.33 3.22 -0.70
C ILE A 85 14.55 4.14 -0.67
N ASN A 86 14.67 4.89 0.43
CA ASN A 86 15.86 5.70 0.68
C ASN A 86 17.06 4.81 1.01
N LYS A 87 18.05 4.72 0.11
CA LYS A 87 19.28 3.93 0.29
C LYS A 87 20.02 4.22 1.61
N ARG A 88 19.86 5.42 2.19
CA ARG A 88 20.45 5.76 3.49
C ARG A 88 19.86 4.94 4.65
N VAL A 89 18.59 4.54 4.55
CA VAL A 89 17.92 3.70 5.56
C VAL A 89 18.46 2.27 5.50
N ILE A 90 18.64 1.73 4.29
CA ILE A 90 19.25 0.39 4.08
C ILE A 90 20.65 0.35 4.68
N TRP A 91 21.46 1.40 4.44
CA TRP A 91 22.81 1.46 4.99
C TRP A 91 22.82 1.60 6.52
N GLY A 92 21.89 2.37 7.10
CA GLY A 92 21.73 2.47 8.55
C GLY A 92 21.33 1.15 9.21
N ILE A 93 20.34 0.45 8.64
CA ILE A 93 19.91 -0.88 9.12
C ILE A 93 21.03 -1.91 8.94
N GLY A 94 21.67 -1.94 7.77
CA GLY A 94 22.79 -2.84 7.49
C GLY A 94 23.98 -2.63 8.42
N GLY A 95 24.32 -1.37 8.74
CA GLY A 95 25.37 -1.05 9.71
C GLY A 95 25.06 -1.53 11.12
N LEU A 96 23.82 -1.35 11.59
CA LEU A 96 23.38 -1.82 12.91
C LEU A 96 23.41 -3.36 13.01
N PHE A 97 22.87 -4.06 12.02
CA PHE A 97 22.96 -5.53 11.97
C PHE A 97 24.40 -6.02 11.85
N GLY A 98 25.24 -5.36 11.05
CA GLY A 98 26.66 -5.69 10.94
C GLY A 98 27.40 -5.55 12.27
N LEU A 99 27.12 -4.48 13.03
CA LEU A 99 27.72 -4.25 14.35
C LEU A 99 27.29 -5.32 15.36
N LEU A 100 26.01 -5.70 15.37
CA LEU A 100 25.49 -6.76 16.23
C LEU A 100 26.12 -8.12 15.90
N LEU A 101 26.19 -8.48 14.61
CA LEU A 101 26.84 -9.71 14.17
C LEU A 101 28.32 -9.73 14.54
N LEU A 102 29.01 -8.60 14.37
CA LEU A 102 30.42 -8.48 14.73
C LEU A 102 30.64 -8.63 16.24
N GLY A 103 29.79 -8.00 17.06
CA GLY A 103 29.81 -8.16 18.51
C GLY A 103 29.58 -9.61 18.95
N PHE A 104 28.61 -10.29 18.32
CA PHE A 104 28.35 -11.70 18.57
C PHE A 104 29.53 -12.59 18.18
N LEU A 105 30.18 -12.31 17.05
CA LEU A 105 31.34 -13.07 16.59
C LEU A 105 32.54 -12.92 17.52
N ILE A 106 32.81 -11.70 18.00
CA ILE A 106 33.86 -11.42 18.99
C ILE A 106 33.57 -12.18 20.29
N TYR A 107 32.31 -12.14 20.76
CA TYR A 107 31.90 -12.87 21.96
C TYR A 107 32.05 -14.39 21.78
N ALA A 108 31.58 -14.93 20.66
CA ALA A 108 31.66 -16.35 20.36
C ALA A 108 33.11 -16.84 20.36
N VAL A 109 34.01 -16.15 19.66
CA VAL A 109 35.44 -16.50 19.61
C VAL A 109 36.11 -16.33 20.98
N GLY A 110 35.77 -15.27 21.72
CA GLY A 110 36.28 -15.05 23.08
C GLY A 110 35.77 -16.05 24.12
N SER A 111 34.62 -16.68 23.86
CA SER A 111 34.03 -17.72 24.72
C SER A 111 34.58 -19.12 24.48
N ILE A 112 35.33 -19.34 23.39
CA ILE A 112 36.00 -20.61 23.10
C ILE A 112 37.15 -20.78 24.09
N ASN A 113 37.11 -21.86 24.87
CA ASN A 113 38.16 -22.21 25.81
C ASN A 113 39.21 -23.05 25.06
N TRP A 114 40.20 -22.37 24.43
CA TRP A 114 41.20 -22.97 23.52
C TRP A 114 42.15 -23.98 24.20
N SER A 115 42.11 -24.08 25.52
CA SER A 115 43.02 -24.89 26.35
C SER A 115 42.32 -25.98 27.17
N ALA A 116 41.06 -26.31 26.86
CA ALA A 116 40.33 -27.36 27.59
C ALA A 116 40.72 -28.78 27.12
N PRO A 117 41.20 -29.69 28.00
CA PRO A 117 41.34 -31.09 27.66
C PRO A 117 39.94 -31.68 27.39
N ALA A 118 39.81 -32.45 26.31
CA ALA A 118 38.55 -33.05 25.90
C ALA A 118 38.05 -34.04 26.97
N ALA A 119 37.16 -33.58 27.86
CA ALA A 119 36.46 -34.44 28.78
C ALA A 119 35.39 -35.26 28.02
N PRO A 120 35.26 -36.57 28.28
CA PRO A 120 34.25 -37.40 27.62
C PRO A 120 32.87 -37.04 28.19
N GLY A 121 32.00 -36.47 27.35
CA GLY A 121 30.61 -36.15 27.71
C GLY A 121 30.10 -34.78 27.25
N THR A 122 30.95 -33.89 26.75
CA THR A 122 30.52 -32.55 26.32
C THR A 122 29.89 -32.60 24.92
N SER A 123 28.69 -33.15 24.82
CA SER A 123 27.88 -32.97 23.61
C SER A 123 27.51 -31.49 23.48
N ILE A 124 27.73 -30.91 22.30
CA ILE A 124 27.43 -29.50 22.00
C ILE A 124 25.94 -29.17 22.29
N GLY A 125 25.06 -30.19 22.31
CA GLY A 125 23.62 -30.06 22.54
C GLY A 125 23.19 -29.78 23.99
N GLU A 126 23.89 -30.30 25.01
CA GLU A 126 23.49 -30.07 26.42
C GLU A 126 23.94 -28.71 26.97
N SER A 127 25.06 -28.17 26.47
CA SER A 127 25.56 -26.84 26.83
C SER A 127 24.74 -25.68 26.24
N LEU A 128 23.93 -25.93 25.22
CA LEU A 128 23.00 -24.95 24.62
C LEU A 128 21.73 -24.77 25.47
N ALA A 129 21.24 -25.83 26.13
CA ALA A 129 20.06 -25.77 26.99
C ALA A 129 20.35 -25.06 28.34
N LYS A 130 21.62 -25.06 28.78
CA LYS A 130 22.13 -24.29 29.93
C LYS A 130 23.01 -23.11 29.48
N ALA A 131 22.69 -22.49 28.35
CA ALA A 131 23.32 -21.22 28.00
C ALA A 131 22.99 -20.20 29.08
N ASP A 132 23.99 -19.86 29.89
CA ASP A 132 23.82 -19.02 31.07
C ASP A 132 23.72 -17.54 30.63
N TYR A 133 22.52 -17.14 30.19
CA TYR A 133 22.26 -15.82 29.62
C TYR A 133 22.67 -14.69 30.56
N SER A 134 22.60 -14.91 31.88
CA SER A 134 23.04 -13.94 32.89
C SER A 134 24.49 -13.47 32.67
N ARG A 135 25.37 -14.37 32.24
CA ARG A 135 26.79 -14.07 31.99
C ARG A 135 27.02 -13.26 30.71
N VAL A 136 26.11 -13.40 29.74
CA VAL A 136 26.14 -12.62 28.49
C VAL A 136 25.72 -11.17 28.78
N TRP A 137 24.68 -10.97 29.61
CA TRP A 137 24.20 -9.64 29.98
C TRP A 137 25.10 -8.91 30.98
N SER A 138 25.78 -9.63 31.87
CA SER A 138 26.70 -9.03 32.85
C SER A 138 28.10 -8.73 32.29
N ASN A 139 28.36 -9.00 31.01
CA ASN A 139 29.67 -8.79 30.41
C ASN A 139 29.82 -7.32 29.96
N ASP A 140 30.82 -6.62 30.51
CA ASP A 140 31.12 -5.23 30.19
C ASP A 140 31.28 -4.98 28.68
N TRP A 141 31.85 -5.93 27.95
CA TRP A 141 32.02 -5.82 26.50
C TRP A 141 30.69 -5.91 25.74
N VAL A 142 29.83 -6.83 26.14
CA VAL A 142 28.49 -6.99 25.55
C VAL A 142 27.64 -5.76 25.87
N ASN A 143 27.72 -5.26 27.10
CA ASN A 143 27.03 -4.05 27.51
C ASN A 143 27.52 -2.82 26.74
N LEU A 144 28.83 -2.68 26.50
CA LEU A 144 29.40 -1.60 25.67
C LEU A 144 28.88 -1.64 24.23
N VAL A 145 28.87 -2.84 23.61
CA VAL A 145 28.37 -3.02 22.24
C VAL A 145 26.86 -2.77 22.16
N LEU A 146 26.09 -3.24 23.14
CA LEU A 146 24.65 -2.97 23.22
C LEU A 146 24.37 -1.48 23.40
N MET A 147 25.08 -0.81 24.31
CA MET A 147 24.94 0.63 24.55
C MET A 147 25.29 1.42 23.28
N GLY A 148 26.36 1.05 22.57
CA GLY A 148 26.71 1.63 21.28
C GLY A 148 25.60 1.45 20.22
N ASN A 149 25.02 0.25 20.10
CA ASN A 149 23.92 -0.02 19.19
C ASN A 149 22.65 0.76 19.55
N VAL A 150 22.31 0.87 20.84
CA VAL A 150 21.14 1.61 21.32
C VAL A 150 21.31 3.11 21.03
N LEU A 151 22.48 3.69 21.30
CA LEU A 151 22.77 5.09 20.99
C LEU A 151 22.72 5.37 19.49
N LEU A 152 23.33 4.49 18.67
CA LEU A 152 23.24 4.60 17.21
C LEU A 152 21.80 4.45 16.71
N GLY A 153 21.05 3.52 17.28
CA GLY A 153 19.63 3.34 16.99
C GLY A 153 18.81 4.60 17.30
N LEU A 154 19.04 5.22 18.46
CA LEU A 154 18.35 6.44 18.85
C LEU A 154 18.72 7.64 17.97
N LEU A 155 20.01 7.81 17.65
CA LEU A 155 20.48 8.88 16.77
C LEU A 155 19.90 8.72 15.35
N LEU A 156 19.89 7.49 14.83
CA LEU A 156 19.27 7.18 13.54
C LEU A 156 17.75 7.42 13.58
N PHE A 157 17.09 7.05 14.67
CA PHE A 157 15.67 7.27 14.89
C PHE A 157 15.32 8.76 14.96
N GLU A 158 16.09 9.57 15.70
CA GLU A 158 15.95 11.03 15.72
C GLU A 158 16.14 11.63 14.33
N ARG A 159 17.18 11.21 13.59
CA ARG A 159 17.38 11.64 12.20
C ARG A 159 16.23 11.22 11.28
N PHE A 160 15.64 10.07 11.51
CA PHE A 160 14.48 9.58 10.76
C PHE A 160 13.24 10.43 11.03
N LEU A 161 12.91 10.70 12.30
CA LEU A 161 11.80 11.57 12.70
C LEU A 161 11.99 13.01 12.19
N ALA A 162 13.20 13.56 12.30
CA ALA A 162 13.50 14.91 11.84
C ALA A 162 13.28 15.08 10.33
N ARG A 163 13.63 14.07 9.53
CA ARG A 163 13.37 14.09 8.08
C ARG A 163 11.87 14.04 7.79
N LYS A 164 11.13 13.15 8.45
CA LYS A 164 9.67 13.02 8.29
C LYS A 164 8.93 14.30 8.69
N ASN A 165 9.39 15.00 9.73
CA ASN A 165 8.76 16.24 10.18
C ASN A 165 8.97 17.40 9.18
N ARG A 166 10.12 17.48 8.51
CA ARG A 166 10.38 18.47 7.45
C ARG A 166 9.47 18.25 6.24
N GLU A 167 9.35 17.00 5.80
CA GLU A 167 8.45 16.63 4.69
C GLU A 167 6.98 16.94 4.99
N ARG A 168 6.55 16.91 6.26
CA ARG A 168 5.20 17.29 6.67
C ARG A 168 4.98 18.80 6.64
N LEU A 169 5.98 19.58 7.03
CA LEU A 169 5.90 21.05 7.02
C LEU A 169 5.85 21.59 5.60
N GLU A 170 6.65 21.05 4.67
CA GLU A 170 6.63 21.43 3.26
C GLU A 170 5.31 21.11 2.53
N ARG A 171 4.51 20.18 3.05
CA ARG A 171 3.16 19.88 2.52
C ARG A 171 2.08 20.82 3.04
N LEU A 172 2.37 21.58 4.09
CA LEU A 172 1.41 22.48 4.76
C LEU A 172 1.67 23.97 4.48
N SER A 173 2.83 24.30 3.89
CA SER A 173 3.19 25.64 3.39
C SER A 173 2.92 25.77 1.90
#